data_AF-A0A9P5SX37-F1
#
_entry.id   AF-A0A9P5SX37-F1
#
_cell.length_a   1.000
_cell.length_b   1.000
_cell.length_c   1.000
_cell.angle_alpha   90.00
_cell.angle_beta   90.00
_cell.angle_gamma   90.00
#
_symmetry.space_group_name_H-M   'P 1'
#
loop_
_entity.id
_entity.type
_entity.pdbx_description
1 polymer ?
#
loop_
_entity_poly.entity_id
_entity_poly.type
_entity_poly.pdbx_seq_one_letter_code
_entity_poly.pdbx_strand_id
1 'polypeptide(L)'
;MFVLQNNETSGQQLSGLEVAETGSSYNVSKFDLTLSLFESDNEIAGRLSYSTALFDRTSMERHVGYLQSMLRAIVADVEQPVISVDLLSQIERDLVLEGWNDTRQDYPDHLCIHHLFEQQVERTPQATALVFNDQSMTYAQLNERANRLAHHLIGLGVQPDSLVAICVERSFAMIVGVLAILKAGGAYVPLDPTYASERLKDILVDASPSIVVADMAGRMTLGEAVSSMTVVDPNDLHDVDPHSERDNLESIAWSQHVRNPHVPGLTSSHLAYIIYTSGSTGKPKG
;
A
#
# COMPACT_ATOMS: atom_id res chain seq x y z
N MET A 1 -23.08 25.34 18.98
CA MET A 1 -24.28 25.78 19.73
C MET A 1 -25.49 25.68 18.81
N PHE A 2 -26.59 25.10 19.29
CA PHE A 2 -27.88 25.11 18.58
C PHE A 2 -28.85 26.02 19.32
N VAL A 3 -29.55 26.88 18.59
CA VAL A 3 -30.55 27.79 19.13
C VAL A 3 -31.79 27.69 18.24
N LEU A 4 -32.92 27.29 18.81
CA LEU A 4 -34.23 27.37 18.17
C LEU A 4 -35.07 28.41 18.91
N GLN A 5 -35.50 29.46 18.22
CA GLN A 5 -36.37 30.49 18.77
C GLN A 5 -37.78 30.28 18.22
N ASN A 6 -38.71 29.92 19.10
CA ASN A 6 -40.12 29.73 18.74
C ASN A 6 -41.00 30.88 19.25
N ASN A 7 -40.45 32.10 19.20
CA ASN A 7 -41.21 33.30 19.55
C ASN A 7 -41.68 33.92 18.24
N GLU A 8 -42.99 34.19 18.11
CA GLU A 8 -43.49 35.07 17.07
C GLU A 8 -42.70 36.38 17.16
N THR A 9 -41.91 36.70 16.13
CA THR A 9 -41.37 38.05 15.92
C THR A 9 -42.54 38.96 15.54
N SER A 10 -43.41 39.19 16.51
CA SER A 10 -44.34 40.30 16.54
C SER A 10 -43.47 41.55 16.54
N GLY A 11 -43.30 42.17 15.36
CA GLY A 11 -42.59 43.44 15.26
C GLY A 11 -43.10 44.37 16.37
N GLN A 12 -42.17 44.86 17.20
CA GLN A 12 -42.54 45.74 18.31
C GLN A 12 -43.20 47.00 17.75
N GLN A 13 -44.53 47.04 17.75
CA GLN A 13 -45.27 48.23 17.37
C GLN A 13 -45.23 49.22 18.54
N LEU A 14 -44.38 50.23 18.40
CA LEU A 14 -44.46 51.44 19.19
C LEU A 14 -45.47 52.38 18.54
N SER A 15 -46.47 52.85 19.30
CA SER A 15 -47.54 53.68 18.76
C SER A 15 -46.99 54.93 18.05
N GLY A 16 -47.25 55.04 16.74
CA GLY A 16 -46.82 56.16 15.91
C GLY A 16 -45.42 56.04 15.29
N LEU A 17 -44.75 54.89 15.41
CA LEU A 17 -43.42 54.64 14.85
C LEU A 17 -43.39 53.37 14.00
N GLU A 18 -42.76 53.47 12.83
CA GLU A 18 -42.43 52.32 11.99
C GLU A 18 -41.07 51.77 12.46
N VAL A 19 -41.07 50.60 13.11
CA VAL A 19 -39.86 49.97 13.64
C VAL A 19 -39.38 48.92 12.65
N ALA A 20 -38.25 49.18 12.01
CA ALA A 20 -37.54 48.22 11.19
C ALA A 20 -36.31 47.71 11.95
N GLU A 21 -36.14 46.38 12.01
CA GLU A 21 -34.93 45.80 12.57
C GLU A 21 -33.74 46.15 11.67
N THR A 22 -32.77 46.87 12.23
CA THR A 22 -31.50 47.10 11.54
C THR A 22 -30.68 45.83 11.66
N GLY A 23 -30.61 45.05 10.57
CA GLY A 23 -29.89 43.78 10.52
C GLY A 23 -28.51 43.91 11.17
N SER A 24 -28.37 43.31 12.35
CA SER A 24 -27.15 43.48 13.14
C SER A 24 -26.02 42.66 12.53
N SER A 25 -25.09 43.36 11.86
CA SER A 25 -23.90 42.77 11.25
C SER A 25 -22.84 42.46 12.32
N TYR A 26 -23.15 41.59 13.28
CA TYR A 26 -22.13 41.06 14.20
C TYR A 26 -21.33 39.97 13.49
N ASN A 27 -20.17 40.36 12.95
CA ASN A 27 -19.14 39.45 12.40
C ASN A 27 -18.26 38.87 13.52
N VAL A 28 -18.85 38.41 14.63
CA VAL A 28 -18.09 37.82 15.75
C VAL A 28 -18.66 36.45 16.06
N SER A 29 -17.85 35.41 15.82
CA SER A 29 -18.19 34.04 16.24
C SER A 29 -17.82 33.86 17.71
N LYS A 30 -18.81 33.55 18.55
CA LYS A 30 -18.59 33.26 20.00
C LYS A 30 -18.26 31.79 20.28
N PHE A 31 -18.54 30.92 19.31
CA PHE A 31 -18.29 29.48 19.31
C PHE A 31 -17.76 29.08 17.92
N ASP A 32 -17.24 27.87 17.79
CA ASP A 32 -16.75 27.38 16.50
C ASP A 32 -17.86 27.31 15.45
N LEU A 33 -19.05 26.81 15.85
CA LEU A 33 -20.27 26.75 15.05
C LEU A 33 -21.50 27.13 15.89
N THR A 34 -22.38 27.96 15.33
CA THR A 34 -23.70 28.29 15.89
C THR A 34 -24.77 28.21 14.82
N LEU A 35 -25.71 27.27 14.98
CA LEU A 35 -26.92 27.20 14.17
C LEU A 35 -28.05 27.86 14.94
N SER A 36 -28.62 28.93 14.36
CA SER A 36 -29.77 29.64 14.90
C SER A 36 -30.94 29.48 13.94
N LEU A 37 -32.03 28.88 14.40
CA LEU A 37 -33.27 28.68 13.64
C LEU A 37 -34.42 29.43 14.32
N PHE A 38 -35.39 29.88 13.54
CA PHE A 38 -36.60 30.55 14.00
C PHE A 38 -37.76 30.28 13.02
N GLU A 39 -38.98 30.32 13.53
CA GLU A 39 -40.21 30.15 12.72
C GLU A 39 -40.61 31.50 12.12
N SER A 40 -40.91 31.54 10.81
CA SER A 40 -41.38 32.73 10.10
C SER A 40 -42.29 32.31 8.95
N ASP A 41 -43.50 32.86 8.86
CA ASP A 41 -44.44 32.65 7.74
C ASP A 41 -44.63 31.17 7.32
N ASN A 42 -44.83 30.27 8.29
CA ASN A 42 -44.92 28.80 8.11
C ASN A 42 -43.64 28.10 7.62
N GLU A 43 -42.49 28.77 7.63
CA GLU A 43 -41.18 28.19 7.34
C GLU A 43 -40.28 28.21 8.58
N ILE A 44 -39.28 27.32 8.59
CA ILE A 44 -38.17 27.40 9.54
C ILE A 44 -37.01 28.09 8.81
N ALA A 45 -36.72 29.32 9.21
CA ALA A 45 -35.60 30.10 8.70
C ALA A 45 -34.43 30.07 9.70
N GLY A 46 -33.23 30.45 9.26
CA GLY A 46 -32.10 30.47 10.17
C GLY A 46 -30.76 30.87 9.56
N ARG A 47 -29.73 30.85 10.40
CA ARG A 47 -28.35 31.18 10.05
C ARG A 47 -27.37 30.22 10.72
N LEU A 48 -26.39 29.77 9.95
CA LEU A 48 -25.19 29.12 10.46
C LEU A 48 -24.05 30.15 10.55
N SER A 49 -23.64 30.47 11.77
CA SER A 49 -22.45 31.28 12.04
C SER A 49 -21.27 30.37 12.39
N TYR A 50 -20.08 30.69 11.87
CA TYR A 50 -18.90 29.85 12.05
C TYR A 50 -17.62 30.68 12.19
N SER A 51 -16.61 30.10 12.85
CA SER A 51 -15.27 30.69 12.96
C SER A 51 -14.50 30.55 11.65
N THR A 52 -14.18 31.66 10.98
CA THR A 52 -13.42 31.66 9.73
C THR A 52 -11.95 31.26 9.91
N ALA A 53 -11.45 31.25 11.14
CA ALA A 53 -10.14 30.67 11.46
C ALA A 53 -10.13 29.14 11.37
N LEU A 54 -11.30 28.50 11.44
CA LEU A 54 -11.46 27.04 11.43
C LEU A 54 -12.14 26.52 10.16
N PHE A 55 -13.05 27.31 9.57
CA PHE A 55 -13.88 26.87 8.46
C PHE A 55 -13.90 27.90 7.33
N ASP A 56 -13.78 27.39 6.11
CA ASP A 56 -14.10 28.15 4.90
C ASP A 56 -15.61 28.10 4.60
N ARG A 57 -16.05 29.01 3.72
CA ARG A 57 -17.45 29.13 3.31
C ARG A 57 -17.96 27.86 2.61
N THR A 58 -17.22 27.35 1.65
CA THR A 58 -17.61 26.18 0.83
C THR A 58 -17.84 24.95 1.72
N SER A 59 -17.00 24.76 2.74
CA SER A 59 -17.14 23.72 3.74
C SER A 59 -18.43 23.86 4.54
N MET A 60 -18.80 25.07 4.93
CA MET A 60 -20.04 25.32 5.68
C MET A 60 -21.30 25.23 4.82
N GLU A 61 -21.22 25.63 3.55
CA GLU A 61 -22.30 25.42 2.58
C GLU A 61 -22.61 23.93 2.41
N ARG A 62 -21.57 23.07 2.36
CA ARG A 62 -21.75 21.60 2.37
C ARG A 62 -22.41 21.10 3.66
N HIS A 63 -22.01 21.60 4.82
CA HIS A 63 -22.62 21.21 6.10
C HIS A 63 -24.10 21.59 6.19
N VAL A 64 -24.48 22.75 5.65
CA VAL A 64 -25.89 23.13 5.52
C VAL A 64 -26.62 22.15 4.60
N GLY A 65 -26.02 21.76 3.48
CA GLY A 65 -26.56 20.72 2.60
C GLY A 65 -26.81 19.39 3.33
N TYR A 66 -25.86 18.93 4.14
CA TYR A 66 -26.00 17.71 4.95
C TYR A 66 -27.13 17.80 5.97
N LEU A 67 -27.25 18.95 6.66
CA LEU A 67 -28.37 19.19 7.57
C LEU A 67 -29.71 19.09 6.84
N GLN A 68 -29.81 19.70 5.65
CA GLN A 68 -31.03 19.62 4.86
C GLN A 68 -31.34 18.19 4.40
N SER A 69 -30.33 17.41 4.00
CA SER A 69 -30.52 15.99 3.64
C SER A 69 -31.03 15.18 4.83
N MET A 70 -30.48 15.41 6.01
CA MET A 70 -30.96 14.78 7.25
C MET A 70 -32.41 15.14 7.56
N LEU A 71 -32.77 16.43 7.49
CA LEU A 71 -34.13 16.89 7.73
C LEU A 71 -35.14 16.30 6.72
N ARG A 72 -34.76 16.23 5.44
CA ARG A 72 -35.59 15.59 4.40
C ARG A 72 -35.80 14.10 4.67
N ALA A 73 -34.76 13.39 5.10
CA ALA A 73 -34.88 11.97 5.44
C ALA A 73 -35.80 11.73 6.63
N ILE A 74 -35.66 12.51 7.71
CA ILE A 74 -36.53 12.43 8.90
C ILE A 74 -38.01 12.63 8.52
N VAL A 75 -38.29 13.60 7.65
CA VAL A 75 -39.67 13.90 7.22
C VAL A 75 -40.22 12.82 6.29
N ALA A 76 -39.38 12.21 5.46
CA ALA A 76 -39.81 11.16 4.53
C ALA A 76 -40.13 9.85 5.24
N ASP A 77 -39.34 9.47 6.25
CA ASP A 77 -39.53 8.25 7.04
C ASP A 77 -38.98 8.42 8.47
N VAL A 78 -39.90 8.50 9.44
CA VAL A 78 -39.56 8.67 10.86
C VAL A 78 -39.05 7.39 11.52
N GLU A 79 -39.26 6.22 10.90
CA GLU A 79 -38.78 4.93 11.39
C GLU A 79 -37.41 4.57 10.81
N GLN A 80 -36.94 5.29 9.79
CA GLN A 80 -35.64 5.07 9.18
C GLN A 80 -34.50 5.15 10.21
N PRO A 81 -33.64 4.12 10.32
CA PRO A 81 -32.46 4.19 11.17
C PRO A 81 -31.53 5.31 10.72
N VAL A 82 -31.12 6.19 11.65
CA VAL A 82 -30.23 7.34 11.38
C VAL A 82 -28.96 6.96 10.60
N ILE A 83 -28.39 5.77 10.85
CA ILE A 83 -27.19 5.28 10.17
C ILE A 83 -27.38 5.02 8.67
N SER A 84 -28.63 4.93 8.20
CA SER A 84 -28.97 4.70 6.79
C SER A 84 -29.27 5.97 6.00
N VAL A 85 -29.19 7.14 6.63
CA VAL A 85 -29.45 8.42 5.96
C VAL A 85 -28.25 8.81 5.09
N ASP A 86 -28.48 8.95 3.79
CA ASP A 86 -27.50 9.48 2.85
C ASP A 86 -27.35 11.01 3.05
N LEU A 87 -26.24 11.42 3.68
CA LEU A 87 -25.95 12.84 3.91
C LEU A 87 -25.36 13.53 2.69
N LEU A 88 -24.50 12.83 1.94
CA LEU A 88 -23.81 13.39 0.79
C LEU A 88 -24.80 13.68 -0.34
N SER A 89 -24.64 14.83 -0.98
CA SER A 89 -25.33 15.09 -2.24
C SER A 89 -24.87 14.08 -3.32
N GLN A 90 -25.69 13.88 -4.36
CA GLN A 90 -25.30 13.02 -5.48
C GLN A 90 -23.96 13.46 -6.09
N ILE A 91 -23.73 14.77 -6.24
CA ILE A 91 -22.49 15.33 -6.79
C ILE A 91 -21.27 14.96 -5.91
N GLU A 92 -21.39 15.08 -4.59
CA GLU A 92 -20.30 14.72 -3.68
C GLU A 92 -20.08 13.21 -3.64
N ARG A 93 -21.16 12.43 -3.70
CA ARG A 93 -21.10 10.98 -3.78
C ARG A 93 -20.37 10.54 -5.05
N ASP A 94 -20.73 11.10 -6.20
CA ASP A 94 -20.09 10.80 -7.49
C ASP A 94 -18.62 11.22 -7.47
N LEU A 95 -18.29 12.36 -6.87
CA LEU A 95 -16.90 12.79 -6.72
C LEU A 95 -16.07 11.79 -5.89
N VAL A 96 -16.60 11.32 -4.75
CA VAL A 96 -15.87 10.41 -3.84
C VAL A 96 -15.81 8.98 -4.39
N LEU A 97 -16.90 8.50 -5.00
CA LEU A 97 -17.00 7.12 -5.48
C LEU A 97 -16.40 6.94 -6.88
N GLU A 98 -16.52 7.94 -7.75
CA GLU A 98 -16.09 7.85 -9.14
C GLU A 98 -14.93 8.81 -9.42
N GLY A 99 -15.11 10.11 -9.15
CA GLY A 99 -14.13 11.14 -9.52
C GLY A 99 -12.72 10.92 -8.95
N TRP A 100 -12.62 10.61 -7.65
CA TRP A 100 -11.33 10.31 -7.01
C TRP A 100 -10.82 8.89 -7.29
N ASN A 101 -11.71 7.97 -7.68
CA ASN A 101 -11.35 6.58 -7.94
C ASN A 101 -11.15 6.30 -9.44
N ASP A 102 -11.31 7.28 -10.33
CA ASP A 102 -11.02 7.21 -11.76
C ASP A 102 -9.51 7.15 -12.02
N THR A 103 -8.95 6.02 -11.61
CA THR A 103 -7.52 5.71 -11.63
C THR A 103 -7.23 4.54 -12.56
N ARG A 104 -8.22 4.12 -13.34
CA ARG A 104 -8.10 3.00 -14.27
C ARG A 104 -7.12 3.38 -15.38
N GLN A 105 -6.04 2.61 -15.46
CA GLN A 105 -5.07 2.70 -16.54
C GLN A 105 -4.74 1.28 -17.01
N ASP A 106 -4.61 1.10 -18.32
CA ASP A 106 -4.20 -0.18 -18.88
C ASP A 106 -2.69 -0.39 -18.63
N TYR A 107 -2.35 -1.56 -18.10
CA TYR A 107 -0.98 -2.03 -17.90
C TYR A 107 -0.93 -3.55 -18.12
N PRO A 108 0.24 -4.15 -18.38
CA PRO A 108 0.35 -5.59 -18.65
C PRO A 108 0.22 -6.41 -17.35
N ASP A 109 -1.01 -6.51 -16.84
CA ASP A 109 -1.39 -7.18 -15.58
C ASP A 109 -1.18 -8.70 -15.57
N HIS A 110 -1.09 -9.32 -16.75
CA HIS A 110 -0.79 -10.75 -16.92
C HIS A 110 0.69 -11.10 -16.73
N LEU A 111 1.59 -10.11 -16.71
CA LEU A 111 3.03 -10.34 -16.56
C LEU A 111 3.48 -10.22 -15.12
N CYS A 112 4.25 -11.21 -14.66
CA CYS A 112 5.04 -11.08 -13.44
C CYS A 112 6.17 -10.03 -13.59
N ILE A 113 6.61 -9.45 -12.46
CA ILE A 113 7.68 -8.42 -12.43
C ILE A 113 8.97 -8.90 -13.08
N HIS A 114 9.38 -10.15 -12.86
CA HIS A 114 10.61 -10.69 -13.45
C HIS A 114 10.54 -10.80 -14.98
N HIS A 115 9.36 -11.01 -15.57
CA HIS A 115 9.19 -10.97 -17.03
C HIS A 115 9.40 -9.56 -17.60
N LEU A 116 8.92 -8.52 -16.91
CA LEU A 116 9.18 -7.13 -17.31
C LEU A 116 10.67 -6.80 -17.22
N PHE A 117 11.35 -7.30 -16.18
CA PHE A 117 12.80 -7.19 -16.04
C PHE A 117 13.54 -7.90 -17.20
N GLU A 118 13.15 -9.12 -17.54
CA GLU A 118 13.74 -9.88 -18.64
C GLU A 118 13.59 -9.18 -20.00
N GLN A 119 12.42 -8.60 -20.28
CA GLN A 119 12.21 -7.78 -21.46
C GLN A 119 13.16 -6.57 -21.50
N GLN A 120 13.46 -5.96 -20.35
CA GLN A 120 14.42 -4.87 -20.27
C GLN A 120 15.86 -5.36 -20.51
N VAL A 121 16.20 -6.56 -20.02
CA VAL A 121 17.50 -7.20 -20.26
C VAL A 121 17.72 -7.44 -21.75
N GLU A 122 16.70 -7.91 -22.48
CA GLU A 122 16.76 -8.11 -23.93
C GLU A 122 16.93 -6.78 -24.69
N ARG A 123 16.25 -5.73 -24.25
CA ARG A 123 16.30 -4.41 -24.89
C ARG A 123 17.64 -3.72 -24.73
N THR A 124 18.22 -3.73 -23.53
CA THR A 124 19.44 -2.98 -23.22
C THR A 124 20.40 -3.77 -22.31
N PRO A 125 20.97 -4.88 -22.80
CA PRO A 125 21.74 -5.82 -21.96
C PRO A 125 22.98 -5.20 -21.32
N GLN A 126 23.64 -4.27 -22.03
CA GLN A 126 24.88 -3.62 -21.58
C GLN A 126 24.64 -2.34 -20.78
N ALA A 127 23.39 -1.90 -20.62
CA ALA A 127 23.09 -0.75 -19.79
C ALA A 127 23.28 -1.10 -18.31
N THR A 128 23.68 -0.11 -17.51
CA THR A 128 23.79 -0.26 -16.05
C THR A 128 22.42 -0.50 -15.44
N ALA A 129 22.26 -1.60 -14.70
CA ALA A 129 21.06 -1.95 -13.94
C ALA A 129 21.18 -1.57 -12.46
N LEU A 130 22.34 -1.82 -11.85
CA LEU A 130 22.59 -1.53 -10.43
C LEU A 130 23.90 -0.77 -10.27
N VAL A 131 23.91 0.12 -9.27
CA VAL A 131 25.10 0.81 -8.77
C VAL A 131 25.11 0.65 -7.25
N PHE A 132 26.23 0.22 -6.71
CA PHE A 132 26.43 0.10 -5.28
C PHE A 132 27.87 0.52 -4.95
N ASN A 133 28.01 1.59 -4.18
CA ASN A 133 29.28 2.30 -4.00
C ASN A 133 29.91 2.65 -5.37
N ASP A 134 31.18 2.32 -5.57
CA ASP A 134 31.93 2.60 -6.81
C ASP A 134 31.82 1.48 -7.87
N GLN A 135 30.93 0.49 -7.65
CA GLN A 135 30.73 -0.63 -8.55
C GLN A 135 29.39 -0.52 -9.27
N SER A 136 29.32 -1.08 -10.47
CA SER A 136 28.10 -1.19 -11.26
C SER A 136 27.94 -2.59 -11.83
N MET A 137 26.69 -2.95 -12.12
CA MET A 137 26.31 -4.21 -12.75
C MET A 137 25.34 -3.93 -13.90
N THR A 138 25.59 -4.54 -15.06
CA THR A 138 24.70 -4.39 -16.21
C THR A 138 23.44 -5.25 -16.08
N TYR A 139 22.42 -4.98 -16.90
CA TYR A 139 21.22 -5.82 -16.97
C TYR A 139 21.55 -7.28 -17.29
N ALA A 140 22.45 -7.53 -18.25
CA ALA A 140 22.86 -8.88 -18.61
C ALA A 140 23.51 -9.63 -17.44
N GLN A 141 24.47 -8.98 -16.75
CA GLN A 141 25.16 -9.58 -15.59
C GLN A 141 24.21 -9.87 -14.43
N LEU A 142 23.28 -8.94 -14.14
CA LEU A 142 22.28 -9.12 -13.10
C LEU A 142 21.35 -10.30 -13.42
N ASN A 143 20.86 -10.35 -14.66
CA ASN A 143 19.96 -11.41 -15.10
C ASN A 143 20.63 -12.79 -15.05
N GLU A 144 21.86 -12.90 -15.52
CA GLU A 144 22.64 -14.13 -15.48
C GLU A 144 22.84 -14.65 -14.06
N ARG A 145 23.23 -13.78 -13.12
CA ARG A 145 23.39 -14.16 -11.70
C ARG A 145 22.05 -14.58 -11.07
N ALA A 146 20.98 -13.83 -11.34
CA ALA A 146 19.65 -14.15 -10.84
C ALA A 146 19.12 -15.46 -11.42
N ASN A 147 19.38 -15.75 -12.70
CA ASN A 147 18.99 -17.00 -13.35
C ASN A 147 19.70 -18.20 -12.73
N ARG A 148 21.01 -18.12 -12.49
CA ARG A 148 21.76 -19.19 -11.83
C ARG A 148 21.17 -19.55 -10.47
N LEU A 149 20.93 -18.53 -9.64
CA LEU A 149 20.33 -18.73 -8.33
C LEU A 149 18.88 -19.23 -8.45
N ALA A 150 18.10 -18.75 -9.42
CA ALA A 150 16.73 -19.20 -9.63
C ALA A 150 16.67 -20.70 -9.98
N HIS A 151 17.51 -21.17 -10.90
CA HIS A 151 17.60 -22.61 -11.23
C HIS A 151 18.02 -23.44 -10.03
N HIS A 152 18.95 -22.94 -9.21
CA HIS A 152 19.31 -23.61 -7.97
C HIS A 152 18.13 -23.72 -7.00
N LEU A 153 17.38 -22.63 -6.79
CA LEU A 153 16.18 -22.60 -5.96
C LEU A 153 15.08 -23.54 -6.50
N ILE A 154 14.86 -23.59 -7.82
CA ILE A 154 13.94 -24.55 -8.46
C ILE A 154 14.40 -25.99 -8.19
N GLY A 155 15.70 -26.28 -8.31
CA GLY A 155 16.27 -27.59 -8.01
C GLY A 155 16.10 -28.01 -6.55
N LEU A 156 16.01 -27.05 -5.63
CA LEU A 156 15.71 -27.25 -4.21
C LEU A 156 14.20 -27.35 -3.92
N GLY A 157 13.34 -27.24 -4.94
CA GLY A 157 11.89 -27.45 -4.84
C GLY A 157 11.05 -26.19 -4.71
N VAL A 158 11.59 -25.00 -5.02
CA VAL A 158 10.77 -23.78 -5.11
C VAL A 158 9.78 -23.93 -6.28
N GLN A 159 8.52 -23.66 -5.98
CA GLN A 159 7.38 -23.66 -6.90
C GLN A 159 6.50 -22.43 -6.64
N PRO A 160 5.50 -22.11 -7.49
CA PRO A 160 4.58 -21.00 -7.24
C PRO A 160 4.00 -21.01 -5.82
N ASP A 161 3.90 -19.82 -5.21
CA ASP A 161 3.50 -19.56 -3.81
C ASP A 161 4.43 -20.15 -2.72
N SER A 162 5.58 -20.73 -3.07
CA SER A 162 6.59 -21.10 -2.07
C SER A 162 7.18 -19.86 -1.43
N LEU A 163 7.25 -19.85 -0.10
CA LEU A 163 7.86 -18.76 0.65
C LEU A 163 9.36 -19.00 0.79
N VAL A 164 10.16 -18.04 0.33
CA VAL A 164 11.62 -18.04 0.49
C VAL A 164 12.01 -16.83 1.33
N ALA A 165 12.52 -17.08 2.53
CA ALA A 165 13.03 -15.98 3.35
C ALA A 165 14.33 -15.45 2.76
N ILE A 166 14.54 -14.14 2.80
CA ILE A 166 15.78 -13.50 2.37
C ILE A 166 16.33 -12.60 3.47
N CYS A 167 17.50 -12.95 4.00
CA CYS A 167 18.21 -12.20 5.03
C CYS A 167 19.62 -11.89 4.53
N VAL A 168 19.76 -10.79 3.82
CA VAL A 168 20.99 -10.41 3.10
C VAL A 168 21.23 -8.93 3.35
N GLU A 169 22.47 -8.54 3.64
CA GLU A 169 22.81 -7.12 3.78
C GLU A 169 22.67 -6.39 2.44
N ARG A 170 22.51 -5.06 2.52
CA ARG A 170 22.38 -4.22 1.33
C ARG A 170 23.61 -4.38 0.44
N SER A 171 23.41 -5.03 -0.70
CA SER A 171 24.47 -5.43 -1.64
C SER A 171 23.85 -5.78 -2.99
N PHE A 172 24.67 -6.05 -4.01
CA PHE A 172 24.17 -6.65 -5.26
C PHE A 172 23.51 -8.01 -5.02
N ALA A 173 24.02 -8.80 -4.08
CA ALA A 173 23.51 -10.13 -3.77
C ALA A 173 22.06 -10.09 -3.28
N MET A 174 21.66 -9.03 -2.57
CA MET A 174 20.27 -8.82 -2.15
C MET A 174 19.31 -8.74 -3.36
N ILE A 175 19.66 -7.92 -4.36
CA ILE A 175 18.82 -7.77 -5.56
C ILE A 175 18.84 -9.03 -6.44
N VAL A 176 20.01 -9.68 -6.55
CA VAL A 176 20.14 -11.00 -7.19
C VAL A 176 19.21 -12.01 -6.52
N GLY A 177 19.22 -12.07 -5.19
CA GLY A 177 18.36 -12.95 -4.39
C GLY A 177 16.86 -12.70 -4.62
N VAL A 178 16.42 -11.44 -4.55
CA VAL A 178 15.02 -11.08 -4.81
C VAL A 178 14.59 -11.49 -6.22
N LEU A 179 15.37 -11.13 -7.25
CA LEU A 179 15.05 -11.50 -8.63
C LEU A 179 15.07 -13.01 -8.84
N ALA A 180 16.01 -13.73 -8.23
CA ALA A 180 16.11 -15.17 -8.33
C ALA A 180 14.90 -15.89 -7.72
N ILE A 181 14.44 -15.42 -6.54
CA ILE A 181 13.24 -15.96 -5.89
C ILE A 181 12.01 -15.78 -6.79
N LEU A 182 11.82 -14.56 -7.32
CA LEU A 182 10.70 -14.27 -8.22
C LEU A 182 10.76 -15.10 -9.52
N LYS A 183 11.96 -15.27 -10.10
CA LYS A 183 12.19 -16.09 -11.29
C LYS A 183 11.99 -17.59 -11.03
N ALA A 184 12.26 -18.06 -9.81
CA ALA A 184 11.94 -19.42 -9.37
C ALA A 184 10.44 -19.62 -9.11
N GLY A 185 9.63 -18.55 -9.17
CA GLY A 185 8.20 -18.56 -8.87
C GLY A 185 7.85 -18.43 -7.40
N GLY A 186 8.85 -18.31 -6.52
CA GLY A 186 8.62 -18.11 -5.09
C GLY A 186 8.28 -16.67 -4.74
N ALA A 187 7.71 -16.50 -3.55
CA ALA A 187 7.50 -15.20 -2.91
C ALA A 187 8.57 -14.96 -1.86
N TYR A 188 9.21 -13.79 -1.89
CA TYR A 188 10.25 -13.50 -0.90
C TYR A 188 9.67 -12.97 0.41
N VAL A 189 10.24 -13.40 1.54
CA VAL A 189 9.96 -12.87 2.87
C VAL A 189 11.20 -12.11 3.34
N PRO A 190 11.23 -10.77 3.26
CA PRO A 190 12.41 -10.00 3.62
C PRO A 190 12.63 -9.99 5.13
N LEU A 191 13.84 -10.35 5.54
CA LEU A 191 14.31 -10.36 6.92
C LEU A 191 15.46 -9.38 7.05
N ASP A 192 15.21 -8.24 7.70
CA ASP A 192 16.24 -7.22 7.89
C ASP A 192 17.28 -7.72 8.93
N PRO A 193 18.56 -7.90 8.56
CA PRO A 193 19.58 -8.39 9.48
C PRO A 193 19.88 -7.41 10.63
N THR A 194 19.40 -6.17 10.58
CA THR A 194 19.51 -5.19 11.67
C THR A 194 18.46 -5.38 12.77
N TYR A 195 17.43 -6.20 12.53
CA TYR A 195 16.41 -6.49 13.55
C TYR A 195 16.94 -7.42 14.64
N ALA A 196 16.34 -7.32 15.82
CA ALA A 196 16.61 -8.25 16.90
C ALA A 196 16.30 -9.69 16.47
N SER A 197 17.19 -10.63 16.81
CA SER A 197 17.09 -12.04 16.40
C SER A 197 15.77 -12.70 16.81
N GLU A 198 15.19 -12.33 17.96
CA GLU A 198 13.88 -12.80 18.41
C GLU A 198 12.76 -12.43 17.44
N ARG A 199 12.75 -11.18 16.92
CA ARG A 199 11.77 -10.73 15.93
C ARG A 199 11.89 -11.51 14.63
N LEU A 200 13.12 -11.77 14.17
CA LEU A 200 13.35 -12.54 12.95
C LEU A 200 12.92 -14.00 13.11
N LYS A 201 13.15 -14.58 14.30
CA LYS A 201 12.68 -15.92 14.63
C LYS A 201 11.15 -16.00 14.61
N ASP A 202 10.46 -15.02 15.18
CA ASP A 202 8.98 -14.98 15.15
C ASP A 202 8.45 -14.95 13.72
N ILE A 203 9.08 -14.15 12.85
CA ILE A 203 8.72 -14.10 11.42
C ILE A 203 8.99 -15.45 10.74
N LEU A 204 10.15 -16.06 10.98
CA LEU A 204 10.49 -17.37 10.39
C LEU A 204 9.52 -18.47 10.82
N VAL A 205 9.11 -18.47 12.10
CA VAL A 205 8.14 -19.44 12.62
C VAL A 205 6.77 -19.24 11.99
N ASP A 206 6.30 -18.00 11.90
CA ASP A 206 4.99 -17.68 11.34
C ASP A 206 4.94 -17.93 9.82
N ALA A 207 5.95 -17.47 9.09
CA ALA A 207 6.04 -17.63 7.64
C ALA A 207 6.35 -19.09 7.22
N SER A 208 7.08 -19.85 8.05
CA SER A 208 7.52 -21.22 7.74
C SER A 208 8.09 -21.38 6.31
N PRO A 209 9.11 -20.59 5.92
CA PRO A 209 9.62 -20.60 4.56
C PRO A 209 10.30 -21.93 4.24
N SER A 210 10.21 -22.37 2.98
CA SER A 210 10.82 -23.63 2.53
C SER A 210 12.34 -23.54 2.45
N ILE A 211 12.87 -22.36 2.14
CA ILE A 211 14.29 -22.06 1.97
C ILE A 211 14.59 -20.69 2.58
N VAL A 212 15.82 -20.52 3.08
CA VAL A 212 16.37 -19.22 3.48
C VAL A 212 17.53 -18.86 2.56
N VAL A 213 17.45 -17.70 1.91
CA VAL A 213 18.57 -17.08 1.20
C VAL A 213 19.25 -16.12 2.17
N ALA A 214 20.49 -16.43 2.57
CA ALA A 214 21.23 -15.60 3.52
C ALA A 214 22.72 -15.54 3.22
N ASP A 215 23.27 -14.33 3.22
CA ASP A 215 24.72 -14.09 3.19
C ASP A 215 25.34 -14.34 4.58
N MET A 216 26.65 -14.12 4.70
CA MET A 216 27.36 -14.32 5.97
C MET A 216 26.72 -13.53 7.13
N ALA A 217 26.36 -12.26 6.92
CA ALA A 217 25.78 -11.42 7.96
C ALA A 217 24.39 -11.93 8.37
N GLY A 218 23.52 -12.24 7.41
CA GLY A 218 22.21 -12.83 7.67
C GLY A 218 22.30 -14.16 8.40
N ARG A 219 23.23 -15.06 8.01
CA ARG A 219 23.47 -16.33 8.71
C ARG A 219 23.87 -16.11 10.16
N MET A 220 24.74 -15.13 10.43
CA MET A 220 25.15 -14.78 11.80
C MET A 220 23.99 -14.23 12.63
N THR A 221 23.16 -13.35 12.07
CA THR A 221 21.99 -12.77 12.77
C THR A 221 20.91 -13.82 13.05
N LEU A 222 20.64 -14.70 12.08
CA LEU A 222 19.63 -15.75 12.22
C LEU A 222 20.09 -16.88 13.16
N GLY A 223 21.39 -17.18 13.17
CA GLY A 223 22.00 -18.14 14.10
C GLY A 223 21.30 -19.49 14.12
N GLU A 224 20.97 -19.98 15.31
CA GLU A 224 20.32 -21.29 15.50
C GLU A 224 18.91 -21.38 14.90
N ALA A 225 18.25 -20.24 14.62
CA ALA A 225 16.89 -20.22 14.08
C ALA A 225 16.76 -20.91 12.71
N VAL A 226 17.87 -21.00 11.96
CA VAL A 226 17.92 -21.63 10.63
C VAL A 226 18.76 -22.91 10.59
N SER A 227 19.17 -23.44 11.75
CA SER A 227 20.05 -24.61 11.85
C SER A 227 19.49 -25.89 11.23
N SER A 228 18.16 -26.03 11.18
CA SER A 228 17.44 -27.15 10.55
C SER A 228 16.87 -26.83 9.17
N MET A 229 17.14 -25.63 8.64
CA MET A 229 16.58 -25.16 7.37
C MET A 229 17.62 -25.24 6.25
N THR A 230 17.15 -25.34 5.00
CA THR A 230 18.02 -25.19 3.84
C THR A 230 18.40 -23.73 3.67
N VAL A 231 19.69 -23.40 3.83
CA VAL A 231 20.20 -22.04 3.71
C VAL A 231 21.14 -21.90 2.51
N VAL A 232 20.77 -21.04 1.56
CA VAL A 232 21.51 -20.75 0.32
C VAL A 232 22.20 -19.39 0.45
N ASP A 233 23.50 -19.31 0.17
CA ASP A 233 24.19 -18.01 0.08
C ASP A 233 24.07 -17.48 -1.36
N PRO A 234 23.49 -16.28 -1.59
CA PRO A 234 23.35 -15.72 -2.93
C PRO A 234 24.70 -15.36 -3.59
N ASN A 235 25.80 -15.32 -2.83
CA ASN A 235 27.15 -15.12 -3.36
C ASN A 235 27.86 -16.44 -3.72
N ASP A 236 27.41 -17.58 -3.19
CA ASP A 236 28.01 -18.89 -3.43
C ASP A 236 27.43 -19.55 -4.68
N LEU A 237 27.38 -18.78 -5.76
CA LEU A 237 27.18 -19.32 -7.10
C LEU A 237 28.59 -19.57 -7.61
N HIS A 238 29.10 -20.80 -7.43
CA HIS A 238 30.39 -21.17 -8.01
C HIS A 238 30.40 -20.79 -9.50
N ASP A 239 31.11 -19.71 -9.85
CA ASP A 239 31.46 -19.41 -11.23
C ASP A 239 32.36 -20.55 -11.67
N VAL A 240 31.77 -21.60 -12.24
CA VAL A 240 32.53 -22.58 -13.00
C VAL A 240 33.12 -21.79 -14.15
N ASP A 241 34.42 -21.50 -14.06
CA ASP A 241 35.19 -20.90 -15.13
C ASP A 241 34.88 -21.69 -16.41
N PRO A 242 34.30 -21.05 -17.46
CA PRO A 242 34.01 -21.73 -18.71
C PRO A 242 35.26 -22.25 -19.42
N HIS A 243 36.47 -21.91 -18.93
CA HIS A 243 37.75 -22.44 -19.37
C HIS A 243 38.32 -23.56 -18.50
N SER A 244 37.65 -23.95 -17.41
CA SER A 244 38.04 -25.13 -16.64
C SER A 244 37.65 -26.40 -17.40
N GLU A 245 38.64 -27.25 -17.71
CA GLU A 245 38.49 -28.55 -18.40
C GLU A 245 37.77 -29.61 -17.52
N ARG A 246 36.71 -29.24 -16.80
CA ARG A 246 35.84 -30.19 -16.11
C ARG A 246 34.75 -30.66 -17.07
N ASP A 247 34.54 -31.97 -17.06
CA ASP A 247 33.68 -32.78 -17.94
C ASP A 247 32.59 -32.02 -18.70
N ASN A 248 32.63 -32.16 -20.04
CA ASN A 248 31.73 -31.51 -21.01
C ASN A 248 30.22 -31.68 -20.76
N LEU A 249 29.78 -32.55 -19.85
CA LEU A 249 28.36 -32.72 -19.49
C LEU A 249 27.91 -31.74 -18.40
N GLU A 250 28.75 -31.43 -17.41
CA GLU A 250 28.46 -30.45 -16.36
C GLU A 250 28.54 -29.02 -16.90
N SER A 251 29.45 -28.74 -17.83
CA SER A 251 29.57 -27.42 -18.47
C SER A 251 28.37 -27.07 -19.36
N ILE A 252 27.80 -28.05 -20.08
CA ILE A 252 26.57 -27.87 -20.87
C ILE A 252 25.38 -27.64 -19.95
N ALA A 253 25.24 -28.41 -18.87
CA ALA A 253 24.20 -28.19 -17.87
C ALA A 253 24.32 -26.78 -17.27
N TRP A 254 25.52 -26.36 -16.85
CA TRP A 254 25.75 -25.03 -16.27
C TRP A 254 25.50 -23.88 -17.25
N SER A 255 25.84 -24.05 -18.53
CA SER A 255 25.52 -23.06 -19.58
C SER A 255 24.02 -22.82 -19.75
N GLN A 256 23.16 -23.80 -19.43
CA GLN A 256 21.70 -23.66 -19.45
C GLN A 256 21.18 -22.87 -18.23
N HIS A 257 21.92 -22.82 -17.12
CA HIS A 257 21.54 -22.10 -15.89
C HIS A 257 21.68 -20.57 -16.02
N VAL A 258 22.17 -20.08 -17.16
CA VAL A 258 22.23 -18.64 -17.48
C VAL A 258 20.95 -18.16 -18.18
N ARG A 259 20.12 -19.07 -18.71
CA ARG A 259 18.84 -18.72 -19.36
C ARG A 259 17.75 -18.45 -18.34
N ASN A 260 16.80 -17.58 -18.70
CA ASN A 260 15.62 -17.33 -17.87
C ASN A 260 14.89 -18.65 -17.61
N PRO A 261 14.61 -19.00 -16.34
CA PRO A 261 13.85 -20.20 -16.03
C PRO A 261 12.41 -20.08 -16.54
N HIS A 262 11.82 -21.21 -16.91
CA HIS A 262 10.40 -21.30 -17.21
C HIS A 262 9.74 -22.16 -16.13
N VAL A 263 8.91 -21.54 -15.29
CA VAL A 263 8.20 -22.22 -14.20
C VAL A 263 6.76 -22.51 -14.64
N PRO A 264 6.39 -23.79 -14.89
CA PRO A 264 5.05 -24.13 -15.31
C PRO A 264 3.99 -23.67 -14.31
N GLY A 265 2.92 -23.04 -14.79
CA GLY A 265 1.79 -22.61 -13.97
C GLY A 265 1.99 -21.29 -13.22
N LEU A 266 3.17 -20.67 -13.28
CA LEU A 266 3.41 -19.34 -12.69
C LEU A 266 2.60 -18.27 -13.43
N THR A 267 1.91 -17.42 -12.67
CA THR A 267 1.07 -16.31 -13.18
C THR A 267 1.23 -15.07 -12.30
N SER A 268 0.75 -13.92 -12.77
CA SER A 268 0.77 -12.66 -12.01
C SER A 268 -0.13 -12.65 -10.75
N SER A 269 -0.99 -13.65 -10.57
CA SER A 269 -1.83 -13.79 -9.37
C SER A 269 -1.13 -14.51 -8.21
N HIS A 270 0.02 -15.13 -8.44
CA HIS A 270 0.80 -15.77 -7.38
C HIS A 270 1.51 -14.72 -6.52
N LEU A 271 1.85 -15.10 -5.29
CA LEU A 271 2.51 -14.23 -4.35
C LEU A 271 3.87 -13.74 -4.89
N ALA A 272 4.11 -12.43 -4.83
CA ALA A 272 5.42 -11.84 -5.12
C ALA A 272 6.27 -11.72 -3.84
N TYR A 273 5.65 -11.37 -2.73
CA TYR A 273 6.29 -11.20 -1.42
C TYR A 273 5.28 -11.29 -0.28
N ILE A 274 5.79 -11.49 0.92
CA ILE A 274 5.06 -11.27 2.19
C ILE A 274 5.86 -10.26 3.02
N ILE A 275 5.26 -9.11 3.33
CA ILE A 275 5.92 -8.07 4.13
C ILE A 275 5.28 -8.02 5.51
N TYR A 276 6.09 -8.32 6.52
CA TYR A 276 5.65 -8.30 7.89
C TYR A 276 5.53 -6.88 8.45
N THR A 277 4.38 -6.59 9.04
CA THR A 277 4.09 -5.32 9.72
C THR A 277 4.03 -5.49 11.24
N SER A 278 4.08 -4.38 11.98
CA SER A 278 3.83 -4.39 13.43
C SER A 278 2.35 -4.70 13.69
N GLY A 279 2.06 -5.92 14.15
CA GLY A 279 0.71 -6.27 14.56
C GLY A 279 0.32 -5.51 15.83
N SER A 280 -0.92 -5.03 15.88
CA SER A 280 -1.51 -4.37 17.07
C SER A 280 -1.48 -5.24 18.34
N THR A 281 -1.29 -6.55 18.17
CA THR A 281 -1.19 -7.54 19.25
C THR A 281 0.25 -7.79 19.72
N GLY A 282 1.24 -7.05 19.20
CA GLY A 282 2.66 -7.23 19.48
C GLY A 282 3.33 -8.36 18.71
N LYS A 283 2.56 -9.23 18.04
CA LYS A 283 3.08 -10.27 17.13
C LYS A 283 3.15 -9.74 15.69
N PRO A 284 4.25 -9.99 14.95
CA PRO A 284 4.32 -9.67 13.53
C PRO A 284 3.18 -10.31 12.72
N LYS A 285 2.73 -9.65 11.65
CA LYS A 285 1.72 -10.18 10.71
C LYS A 285 2.20 -9.95 9.27
N GLY A 286 2.24 -11.02 8.48
CA GLY A 286 2.63 -11.04 7.07
C GLY A 286 1.43 -11.16 6.14
#